data_AF-A0A7S1QNU9-F1
#
_entry.id   AF-A0A7S1QNU9-F1
#
_cell.length_a   1.000
_cell.length_b   1.000
_cell.length_c   1.000
_cell.angle_alpha   90.00
_cell.angle_beta   90.00
_cell.angle_gamma   90.00
#
_symmetry.space_group_name_H-M   'P 1'
#
loop_
_entity.id
_entity.type
_entity.pdbx_description
1 polymer ?
#
loop_
_entity_poly.entity_id
_entity_poly.type
_entity_poly.pdbx_seq_one_letter_code
_entity_poly.pdbx_strand_id
1 'polypeptide(L)'
;PEIERRHFKGTVQKLNKDMKDREREDLIQRVAMVKESFDRTEEGERKHKTRSLKADEEENFNSTAVMRRILKHAFLNAIQRRHIRQHQKNIEVFEQAFATIKSTTGISDIEEIVKIFVGVEQRNFSLLTYVNALNSDIESLDKQNRELVNQLQTQKRTEEESEKKRSGVLTDLVQQIESTTRVTEENMLQAKQHVEILERCKPLIQGILKTVEKENKGFGGQPAPEFTGENVLAWLTYVEKTLTQWKDFLPETKDTRHYKGPSKNYKYTVGQQVLQLQPKKHQTVPASLVKAGELPSAANAFLEQGAQQKGALANREEDSSDEEDDLQSHPWTRQELRDKAVAAVAKRKKHRKTEAPGQQAPQGPGPQQGPRA
;
A
#
# COMPACT_ATOMS: atom_id res chain seq x y z
N PRO A 1 19.67 13.50 35.74
CA PRO A 1 19.51 12.47 34.68
C PRO A 1 20.79 12.14 33.89
N GLU A 2 21.52 13.13 33.35
CA GLU A 2 22.67 12.87 32.46
C GLU A 2 23.97 12.50 33.22
N ILE A 3 24.15 13.06 34.42
CA ILE A 3 25.27 12.77 35.33
C ILE A 3 25.17 11.33 35.87
N GLU A 4 23.96 10.89 36.22
CA GLU A 4 23.68 9.54 36.71
C GLU A 4 23.90 8.47 35.62
N ARG A 5 23.54 8.78 34.36
CA ARG A 5 23.84 7.91 33.21
C ARG A 5 25.34 7.77 32.95
N ARG A 6 26.12 8.83 33.12
CA ARG A 6 27.59 8.77 33.00
C ARG A 6 28.21 7.95 34.13
N HIS A 7 27.74 8.12 35.36
CA HIS A 7 28.20 7.34 36.50
C HIS A 7 27.89 5.85 36.32
N PHE A 8 26.66 5.51 35.92
CA PHE A 8 26.25 4.13 35.65
C PHE A 8 27.07 3.49 34.52
N LYS A 9 27.32 4.21 33.42
CA LYS A 9 28.17 3.73 32.33
C LYS A 9 29.61 3.47 32.78
N GLY A 10 30.16 4.31 33.65
CA GLY A 10 31.47 4.12 34.26
C GLY A 10 31.53 2.87 35.14
N THR A 11 30.51 2.63 35.98
CA THR A 11 30.43 1.45 36.84
C THR A 11 30.33 0.16 36.03
N VAL A 12 29.52 0.13 34.97
CA VAL A 12 29.37 -1.03 34.07
C VAL A 12 30.68 -1.33 33.33
N GLN A 13 31.40 -0.30 32.88
CA GLN A 13 32.71 -0.48 32.25
C GLN A 13 33.75 -1.06 33.22
N LYS A 14 33.75 -0.60 34.47
CA LYS A 14 34.65 -1.11 35.51
C LYS A 14 34.35 -2.57 35.83
N LEU A 15 33.07 -2.92 35.99
CA LEU A 15 32.64 -4.30 36.24
C LEU A 15 33.04 -5.25 35.10
N ASN A 16 32.90 -4.80 33.85
CA ASN A 16 33.27 -5.60 32.68
C ASN A 16 34.79 -5.78 32.54
N LYS A 17 35.57 -4.80 32.99
CA LYS A 17 37.04 -4.91 33.06
C LYS A 17 37.46 -5.92 34.14
N ASP A 18 36.88 -5.81 35.33
CA ASP A 18 37.18 -6.73 36.44
C ASP A 18 36.81 -8.19 36.10
N MET A 19 35.73 -8.41 35.36
CA MET A 19 35.35 -9.76 34.87
C MET A 19 36.41 -10.33 33.92
N LYS A 20 36.89 -9.54 32.96
CA LYS A 20 37.95 -9.98 32.02
C LYS A 20 39.28 -10.24 32.71
N ASP A 21 39.62 -9.45 33.71
CA ASP A 21 40.86 -9.63 34.46
C ASP A 21 40.81 -10.93 35.29
N ARG A 22 39.67 -11.28 35.89
CA ARG A 22 39.47 -12.59 36.54
C ARG A 22 39.54 -13.76 35.57
N GLU A 23 38.89 -13.67 34.42
CA GLU A 23 38.95 -14.71 33.39
C GLU A 23 40.39 -14.96 32.90
N ARG A 24 41.19 -13.89 32.82
CA ARG A 24 42.61 -13.97 32.46
C ARG A 24 43.43 -14.65 33.55
N GLU A 25 43.18 -14.35 34.82
CA GLU A 25 43.86 -14.99 35.96
C GLU A 25 43.56 -16.49 36.02
N ASP A 26 42.29 -16.89 35.85
CA ASP A 26 41.87 -18.30 35.81
C ASP A 26 42.56 -19.06 34.67
N LEU A 27 42.71 -18.44 33.50
CA LEU A 27 43.40 -19.04 32.36
C LEU A 27 44.90 -19.25 32.64
N ILE A 28 45.55 -18.28 33.27
CA ILE A 28 46.95 -18.38 33.68
C ILE A 28 47.13 -19.53 34.67
N GLN A 29 46.22 -19.67 35.64
CA GLN A 29 46.29 -20.72 36.65
C GLN A 29 46.11 -22.12 36.05
N ARG A 30 45.19 -22.28 35.08
CA ARG A 30 45.01 -23.54 34.33
C ARG A 30 46.24 -23.90 33.51
N VAL A 31 46.83 -22.94 32.80
CA VAL A 31 48.05 -23.17 32.01
C VAL A 31 49.23 -23.57 32.91
N ALA A 32 49.35 -22.95 34.08
CA ALA A 32 50.38 -23.31 35.06
C ALA A 32 50.21 -24.76 35.57
N MET A 33 48.98 -25.18 35.90
CA MET A 33 48.71 -26.56 36.34
C MET A 33 48.99 -27.60 35.24
N VAL A 34 48.66 -27.30 33.98
CA VAL A 34 48.96 -28.20 32.85
C VAL A 34 50.46 -28.29 32.58
N LYS A 35 51.18 -27.18 32.73
CA LYS A 35 52.64 -27.17 32.59
C LYS A 35 53.30 -28.02 33.68
N GLU A 36 52.86 -27.88 34.92
CA GLU A 36 53.40 -28.65 36.05
C GLU A 36 53.11 -30.15 35.93
N SER A 37 51.94 -30.55 35.38
CA SER A 37 51.66 -31.97 35.13
C SER A 37 52.51 -32.54 33.99
N PHE A 38 52.82 -31.76 32.96
CA PHE A 38 53.70 -32.17 31.87
C PHE A 38 55.15 -32.37 32.37
N ASP A 39 55.67 -31.42 33.15
CA ASP A 39 57.05 -31.47 33.68
C ASP A 39 57.27 -32.66 34.64
N ARG A 40 56.27 -33.01 35.47
CA ARG A 40 56.34 -34.22 36.34
C ARG A 40 56.41 -35.52 35.54
N THR A 41 55.79 -35.55 34.36
CA THR A 41 55.77 -36.73 33.48
C THR A 41 57.14 -36.91 32.80
N GLU A 42 57.75 -35.83 32.31
CA GLU A 42 59.09 -35.87 31.71
C GLU A 42 60.20 -36.23 32.70
N GLU A 43 60.15 -35.74 33.95
CA GLU A 43 61.17 -36.08 34.95
C GLU A 43 61.08 -37.56 35.39
N GLY A 44 59.87 -38.12 35.46
CA GLY A 44 59.64 -39.53 35.75
C GLY A 44 60.26 -40.45 34.69
N GLU A 45 60.08 -40.12 33.40
CA GLU A 45 60.64 -40.89 32.29
C GLU A 45 62.17 -40.77 32.19
N ARG A 46 62.74 -39.59 32.46
CA ARG A 46 64.20 -39.37 32.43
C ARG A 46 64.91 -40.14 33.54
N LYS A 47 64.36 -40.16 34.77
CA LYS A 47 64.92 -40.93 35.90
C LYS A 47 64.82 -42.45 35.66
N HIS A 48 63.74 -42.94 35.05
CA HIS A 48 63.59 -44.36 34.72
C HIS A 48 64.56 -44.81 33.62
N LYS A 49 64.83 -43.94 32.64
CA LYS A 49 65.78 -44.22 31.55
C LYS A 49 67.24 -44.20 32.02
N THR A 50 67.61 -43.35 32.97
CA THR A 50 68.99 -43.29 33.48
C THR A 50 69.32 -44.38 34.49
N ARG A 51 68.34 -44.81 35.29
CA ARG A 51 68.53 -45.95 36.22
C ARG A 51 68.59 -47.29 35.49
N SER A 52 67.91 -47.42 34.35
CA SER A 52 67.89 -48.64 33.52
C SER A 52 69.14 -48.85 32.66
N LEU A 53 70.03 -47.84 32.52
CA LEU A 53 71.22 -47.93 31.66
C LEU A 53 72.50 -48.33 32.39
N LYS A 54 72.49 -48.45 33.73
CA LYS A 54 73.72 -48.66 34.52
C LYS A 54 73.80 -49.99 35.28
N ALA A 55 72.85 -50.92 35.09
CA ALA A 55 72.83 -52.17 35.86
C ALA A 55 72.46 -53.44 35.06
N ASP A 56 72.41 -53.40 33.73
CA ASP A 56 71.95 -54.54 32.91
C ASP A 56 72.84 -54.83 31.68
N GLU A 57 74.11 -54.40 31.66
CA GLU A 57 74.99 -54.64 30.51
C GLU A 57 75.68 -56.02 30.49
N GLU A 58 75.57 -56.86 31.54
CA GLU A 58 76.32 -58.12 31.60
C GLU A 58 75.52 -59.44 31.71
N GLU A 59 74.21 -59.47 32.04
CA GLU A 59 73.53 -60.76 32.31
C GLU A 59 72.30 -61.13 31.45
N ASN A 60 71.83 -60.30 30.53
CA ASN A 60 70.72 -60.71 29.65
C ASN A 60 70.89 -60.20 28.22
N PHE A 61 71.85 -60.76 27.48
CA PHE A 61 71.88 -60.63 26.01
C PHE A 61 70.69 -61.39 25.39
N ASN A 62 69.51 -60.77 25.43
CA ASN A 62 68.31 -61.31 24.83
C ASN A 62 68.40 -61.13 23.31
N SER A 63 69.06 -62.10 22.66
CA SER A 63 69.21 -62.17 21.20
C SER A 63 67.89 -61.93 20.47
N THR A 64 66.76 -62.40 21.01
CA THR A 64 65.44 -62.16 20.41
C THR A 64 64.97 -60.71 20.51
N ALA A 65 65.32 -59.98 21.58
CA ALA A 65 64.99 -58.56 21.73
C ALA A 65 65.85 -57.69 20.81
N VAL A 66 67.14 -58.02 20.66
CA VAL A 66 68.05 -57.38 19.69
C VAL A 66 67.54 -57.62 18.27
N MET A 67 67.18 -58.86 17.93
CA MET A 67 66.63 -59.23 16.62
C MET A 67 65.31 -58.49 16.32
N ARG A 68 64.36 -58.41 17.28
CA ARG A 68 63.12 -57.62 17.14
C ARG A 68 63.41 -56.14 16.90
N ARG A 69 64.41 -55.58 17.58
CA ARG A 69 64.82 -54.18 17.40
C ARG A 69 65.43 -53.96 16.01
N ILE A 70 66.28 -54.87 15.53
CA ILE A 70 66.86 -54.84 14.19
C ILE A 70 65.76 -54.93 13.12
N LEU A 71 64.82 -55.86 13.24
CA LEU A 71 63.67 -56.00 12.32
C LEU A 71 62.80 -54.75 12.30
N LYS A 72 62.47 -54.18 13.47
CA LYS A 72 61.72 -52.92 13.55
C LYS A 72 62.49 -51.76 12.89
N HIS A 73 63.80 -51.69 13.10
CA HIS A 73 64.65 -50.67 12.49
C HIS A 73 64.74 -50.84 10.98
N ALA A 74 64.92 -52.07 10.48
CA ALA A 74 64.93 -52.39 9.06
C ALA A 74 63.59 -52.07 8.38
N PHE A 75 62.46 -52.36 9.05
CA PHE A 75 61.13 -52.02 8.56
C PHE A 75 60.90 -50.49 8.49
N LEU A 76 61.27 -49.76 9.55
CA LEU A 76 61.22 -48.29 9.55
C LEU A 76 62.12 -47.70 8.46
N ASN A 77 63.32 -48.27 8.26
CA ASN A 77 64.24 -47.86 7.20
C ASN A 77 63.66 -48.15 5.80
N ALA A 78 62.96 -49.27 5.62
CA ALA A 78 62.27 -49.60 4.37
C ALA A 78 61.12 -48.61 4.06
N ILE A 79 60.33 -48.24 5.08
CA ILE A 79 59.28 -47.20 4.93
C ILE A 79 59.91 -45.85 4.57
N GLN A 80 60.97 -45.44 5.28
CA GLN A 80 61.66 -44.18 4.99
C GLN A 80 62.22 -44.17 3.56
N ARG A 81 62.89 -45.23 3.12
CA ARG A 81 63.39 -45.36 1.74
C ARG A 81 62.27 -45.32 0.70
N ARG A 82 61.08 -45.82 1.03
CA ARG A 82 59.90 -45.68 0.16
C ARG A 82 59.44 -44.23 0.08
N HIS A 83 59.35 -43.53 1.20
CA HIS A 83 59.01 -42.10 1.24
C HIS A 83 60.01 -41.24 0.47
N ILE A 84 61.31 -41.48 0.67
CA ILE A 84 62.38 -40.76 -0.04
C ILE A 84 62.26 -40.97 -1.54
N ARG A 85 62.04 -42.21 -2.00
CA ARG A 85 61.82 -42.51 -3.42
C ARG A 85 60.59 -41.82 -4.00
N GLN A 86 59.50 -41.73 -3.21
CA GLN A 86 58.31 -40.99 -3.62
C GLN A 86 58.59 -39.49 -3.78
N HIS A 87 59.32 -38.88 -2.83
CA HIS A 87 59.70 -37.48 -2.91
C HIS A 87 60.64 -37.20 -4.10
N GLN A 88 61.60 -38.08 -4.36
CA GLN A 88 62.46 -38.00 -5.54
C GLN A 88 61.67 -38.02 -6.85
N LYS A 89 60.71 -38.94 -6.99
CA LYS A 89 59.84 -38.98 -8.18
C LYS A 89 59.06 -37.68 -8.36
N ASN A 90 58.56 -37.09 -7.27
CA ASN A 90 57.87 -35.80 -7.34
C ASN A 90 58.82 -34.66 -7.75
N ILE A 91 60.05 -34.65 -7.24
CA ILE A 91 61.08 -33.67 -7.63
C ILE A 91 61.41 -33.78 -9.12
N GLU A 92 61.61 -34.99 -9.65
CA GLU A 92 61.86 -35.21 -11.08
C GLU A 92 60.72 -34.67 -11.96
N VAL A 93 59.46 -34.87 -11.54
CA VAL A 93 58.30 -34.33 -12.26
C VAL A 93 58.31 -32.80 -12.24
N PHE A 94 58.63 -32.18 -11.10
CA PHE A 94 58.75 -30.73 -11.02
C PHE A 94 59.89 -30.20 -11.88
N GLU A 95 61.06 -30.83 -11.86
CA GLU A 95 62.19 -30.47 -12.73
C GLU A 95 61.82 -30.54 -14.21
N GLN A 96 61.12 -31.59 -14.64
CA GLN A 96 60.67 -31.73 -16.03
C GLN A 96 59.66 -30.63 -16.42
N ALA A 97 58.74 -30.29 -15.51
CA ALA A 97 57.80 -29.19 -15.73
C ALA A 97 58.52 -27.83 -15.81
N PHE A 98 59.46 -27.56 -14.91
CA PHE A 98 60.27 -26.33 -14.96
C PHE A 98 61.13 -26.25 -16.21
N ALA A 99 61.74 -27.36 -16.65
CA ALA A 99 62.50 -27.40 -17.91
C ALA A 99 61.61 -27.06 -19.11
N THR A 100 60.37 -27.54 -19.11
CA THR A 100 59.39 -27.24 -20.17
C THR A 100 58.96 -25.78 -20.15
N ILE A 101 58.68 -25.22 -18.97
CA ILE A 101 58.35 -23.79 -18.83
C ILE A 101 59.53 -22.94 -19.31
N LYS A 102 60.74 -23.25 -18.84
CA LYS A 102 61.98 -22.55 -19.21
C LYS A 102 62.25 -22.59 -20.71
N SER A 103 62.07 -23.73 -21.37
CA SER A 103 62.28 -23.84 -22.82
C SER A 103 61.22 -23.09 -23.63
N THR A 104 60.00 -22.99 -23.12
CA THR A 104 58.88 -22.34 -23.83
C THR A 104 58.86 -20.83 -23.62
N THR A 105 59.09 -20.37 -22.38
CA THR A 105 59.00 -18.95 -22.01
C THR A 105 60.34 -18.23 -22.02
N GLY A 106 61.46 -18.97 -22.01
CA GLY A 106 62.82 -18.42 -21.88
C GLY A 106 63.19 -18.00 -20.46
N ILE A 107 62.28 -18.10 -19.49
CA ILE A 107 62.51 -17.67 -18.11
C ILE A 107 63.28 -18.75 -17.35
N SER A 108 64.46 -18.40 -16.87
CA SER A 108 65.38 -19.33 -16.22
C SER A 108 65.28 -19.30 -14.69
N ASP A 109 64.83 -18.17 -14.14
CA ASP A 109 64.75 -17.94 -12.70
C ASP A 109 63.42 -18.46 -12.14
N ILE A 110 63.51 -19.29 -11.10
CA ILE A 110 62.36 -19.91 -10.45
C ILE A 110 61.54 -18.85 -9.71
N GLU A 111 62.18 -17.86 -9.09
CA GLU A 111 61.50 -16.80 -8.35
C GLU A 111 60.65 -15.93 -9.28
N GLU A 112 61.15 -15.64 -10.48
CA GLU A 112 60.43 -14.89 -11.50
C GLU A 112 59.18 -15.66 -11.99
N ILE A 113 59.28 -16.98 -12.21
CA ILE A 113 58.14 -17.82 -12.59
C ILE A 113 57.06 -17.79 -11.51
N VAL A 114 57.44 -17.95 -10.23
CA VAL A 114 56.48 -17.91 -9.11
C VAL A 114 55.81 -16.55 -9.01
N LYS A 115 56.57 -15.46 -9.17
CA LYS A 115 56.01 -14.10 -9.14
C LYS A 115 54.98 -13.86 -10.25
N ILE A 116 55.28 -14.31 -11.46
CA ILE A 116 54.34 -14.23 -12.60
C ILE A 116 53.11 -15.10 -12.32
N PHE A 117 53.29 -16.32 -11.82
CA PHE A 117 52.19 -17.23 -11.50
C PHE A 117 51.25 -16.62 -10.46
N VAL A 118 51.77 -16.10 -9.34
CA VAL A 118 50.97 -15.41 -8.32
C VAL A 118 50.22 -14.22 -8.91
N GLY A 119 50.87 -13.42 -9.77
CA GLY A 119 50.23 -12.29 -10.42
C GLY A 119 49.10 -12.69 -11.39
N VAL A 120 49.26 -13.81 -12.11
CA VAL A 120 48.23 -14.36 -12.99
C VAL A 120 47.11 -14.98 -12.18
N GLU A 121 47.42 -15.74 -11.13
CA GLU A 121 46.45 -16.35 -10.23
C GLU A 121 45.59 -15.29 -9.55
N GLN A 122 46.19 -14.21 -9.06
CA GLN A 122 45.46 -13.12 -8.46
C GLN A 122 44.54 -12.42 -9.46
N ARG A 123 45.00 -12.19 -10.70
CA ARG A 123 44.12 -11.69 -11.79
C ARG A 123 42.97 -12.66 -12.08
N ASN A 124 43.23 -13.95 -12.16
CA ASN A 124 42.20 -14.96 -12.38
C ASN A 124 41.19 -15.01 -11.23
N PHE A 125 41.65 -14.89 -9.99
CA PHE A 125 40.79 -14.81 -8.82
C PHE A 125 39.90 -13.55 -8.87
N SER A 126 40.47 -12.39 -9.22
CA SER A 126 39.69 -11.17 -9.40
C SER A 126 38.66 -11.29 -10.54
N LEU A 127 39.02 -11.92 -11.66
CA LEU A 127 38.11 -12.15 -12.78
C LEU A 127 36.95 -13.08 -12.39
N LEU A 128 37.24 -14.20 -11.73
CA LEU A 128 36.20 -15.11 -11.22
C LEU A 128 35.27 -14.40 -10.23
N THR A 129 35.83 -13.60 -9.33
CA THR A 129 35.04 -12.79 -8.40
C THR A 129 34.14 -11.80 -9.15
N TYR A 130 34.66 -11.13 -10.19
CA TYR A 130 33.89 -10.19 -10.99
C TYR A 130 32.78 -10.88 -11.81
N VAL A 131 33.06 -12.03 -12.40
CA VAL A 131 32.05 -12.84 -13.11
C VAL A 131 30.95 -13.28 -12.14
N ASN A 132 31.29 -13.69 -10.92
CA ASN A 132 30.30 -14.04 -9.91
C ASN A 132 29.46 -12.83 -9.49
N ALA A 133 30.07 -11.65 -9.33
CA ALA A 133 29.35 -10.42 -9.04
C ALA A 133 28.38 -10.06 -10.18
N LEU A 134 28.83 -10.12 -11.44
CA LEU A 134 27.97 -9.88 -12.60
C LEU A 134 26.82 -10.89 -12.70
N ASN A 135 27.07 -12.17 -12.41
CA ASN A 135 26.00 -13.17 -12.39
C ASN A 135 24.96 -12.84 -11.31
N SER A 136 25.40 -12.41 -10.13
CA SER A 136 24.49 -11.96 -9.07
C SER A 136 23.69 -10.72 -9.49
N ASP A 137 24.30 -9.78 -10.22
CA ASP A 137 23.61 -8.61 -10.75
C ASP A 137 22.59 -8.98 -11.83
N ILE A 138 22.94 -9.94 -12.72
CA ILE A 138 22.03 -10.48 -13.73
C ILE A 138 20.81 -11.13 -13.06
N GLU A 139 21.01 -11.95 -12.03
CA GLU A 139 19.92 -12.58 -11.28
C GLU A 139 19.03 -11.54 -10.60
N SER A 140 19.62 -10.49 -10.02
CA SER A 140 18.90 -9.37 -9.41
C SER A 140 18.04 -8.62 -10.44
N LEU A 141 18.63 -8.30 -11.60
CA LEU A 141 17.94 -7.63 -12.71
C LEU A 141 16.83 -8.49 -13.30
N ASP A 142 17.04 -9.80 -13.47
CA ASP A 142 16.01 -10.70 -13.98
C ASP A 142 14.83 -10.80 -12.99
N LYS A 143 15.12 -10.82 -11.68
CA LYS A 143 14.08 -10.76 -10.66
C LYS A 143 13.29 -9.45 -10.73
N GLN A 144 13.96 -8.30 -10.87
CA GLN A 144 13.27 -7.01 -11.04
C GLN A 144 12.43 -6.97 -12.31
N ASN A 145 12.94 -7.52 -13.41
CA ASN A 145 12.23 -7.55 -14.68
C ASN A 145 10.95 -8.42 -14.59
N ARG A 146 11.04 -9.60 -13.96
CA ARG A 146 9.88 -10.46 -13.69
C ARG A 146 8.83 -9.74 -12.84
N GLU A 147 9.27 -9.03 -11.80
CA GLU A 147 8.38 -8.26 -10.94
C GLU A 147 7.67 -7.13 -11.72
N LEU A 148 8.40 -6.38 -12.55
CA LEU A 148 7.83 -5.34 -13.40
C LEU A 148 6.83 -5.89 -14.42
N VAL A 149 7.12 -7.04 -15.03
CA VAL A 149 6.20 -7.72 -15.94
C VAL A 149 4.92 -8.14 -15.21
N ASN A 150 5.04 -8.68 -14.00
CA ASN A 150 3.89 -9.04 -13.17
C ASN A 150 3.04 -7.80 -12.79
N GLN A 151 3.70 -6.69 -12.44
CA GLN A 151 3.02 -5.43 -12.14
C GLN A 151 2.28 -4.88 -13.35
N LEU A 152 2.91 -4.87 -14.53
CA LEU A 152 2.25 -4.47 -15.78
C LEU A 152 1.05 -5.34 -16.11
N GLN A 153 1.17 -6.66 -15.96
CA GLN A 153 0.06 -7.57 -16.20
C GLN A 153 -1.10 -7.35 -15.22
N THR A 154 -0.78 -7.08 -13.96
CA THR A 154 -1.78 -6.78 -12.93
C THR A 154 -2.47 -5.45 -13.22
N GLN A 155 -1.71 -4.40 -13.52
CA GLN A 155 -2.25 -3.09 -13.90
C GLN A 155 -3.15 -3.17 -15.12
N LYS A 156 -2.72 -3.89 -16.17
CA LYS A 156 -3.53 -4.10 -17.36
C LYS A 156 -4.85 -4.79 -17.06
N ARG A 157 -4.85 -5.83 -16.20
CA ARG A 157 -6.10 -6.49 -15.76
C ARG A 157 -7.00 -5.54 -14.99
N THR A 158 -6.45 -4.76 -14.06
CA THR A 158 -7.24 -3.78 -13.30
C THR A 158 -7.80 -2.68 -14.20
N GLU A 159 -7.06 -2.22 -15.21
CA GLU A 159 -7.52 -1.25 -16.20
C GLU A 159 -8.68 -1.82 -17.02
N GLU A 160 -8.53 -3.04 -17.57
CA GLU A 160 -9.58 -3.71 -18.32
C GLU A 160 -10.86 -3.92 -17.48
N GLU A 161 -10.73 -4.29 -16.21
CA GLU A 161 -11.88 -4.40 -15.30
C GLU A 161 -12.52 -3.05 -15.00
N SER A 162 -11.71 -2.00 -14.79
CA SER A 162 -12.20 -0.64 -14.54
C SER A 162 -12.93 -0.07 -15.76
N GLU A 163 -12.43 -0.36 -16.97
CA GLU A 163 -13.01 0.07 -18.23
C GLU A 163 -14.34 -0.65 -18.48
N LYS A 164 -14.41 -1.96 -18.23
CA LYS A 164 -15.68 -2.72 -18.29
C LYS A 164 -16.71 -2.16 -17.31
N LYS A 165 -16.33 -1.88 -16.07
CA LYS A 165 -17.23 -1.26 -15.08
C LYS A 165 -17.71 0.11 -15.54
N ARG A 166 -16.80 0.96 -16.03
CA ARG A 166 -17.12 2.30 -16.54
C ARG A 166 -18.04 2.23 -17.76
N SER A 167 -17.78 1.32 -18.69
CA SER A 167 -18.62 1.10 -19.88
C SER A 167 -20.01 0.60 -19.48
N GLY A 168 -20.12 -0.29 -18.50
CA GLY A 168 -21.41 -0.76 -17.97
C GLY A 168 -22.22 0.40 -17.39
N VAL A 169 -21.63 1.15 -16.46
CA VAL A 169 -22.27 2.33 -15.86
C VAL A 169 -22.68 3.37 -16.91
N LEU A 170 -21.82 3.60 -17.91
CA LEU A 170 -22.14 4.53 -19.01
C LEU A 170 -23.34 4.04 -19.83
N THR A 171 -23.41 2.74 -20.12
CA THR A 171 -24.52 2.14 -20.87
C THR A 171 -25.82 2.25 -20.08
N ASP A 172 -25.80 1.96 -18.78
CA ASP A 172 -26.96 2.07 -17.90
C ASP A 172 -27.45 3.52 -17.80
N LEU A 173 -26.53 4.48 -17.65
CA LEU A 173 -26.85 5.92 -17.65
C LEU A 173 -27.48 6.36 -18.97
N VAL A 174 -26.95 5.91 -20.11
CA VAL A 174 -27.52 6.21 -21.43
C VAL A 174 -28.94 5.66 -21.55
N GLN A 175 -29.17 4.42 -21.14
CA GLN A 175 -30.50 3.81 -21.15
C GLN A 175 -31.48 4.55 -20.21
N GLN A 176 -31.01 4.99 -19.05
CA GLN A 176 -31.82 5.75 -18.12
C GLN A 176 -32.17 7.15 -18.66
N ILE A 177 -31.24 7.82 -19.32
CA ILE A 177 -31.48 9.10 -19.99
C ILE A 177 -32.52 8.91 -21.10
N GLU A 178 -32.38 7.87 -21.92
CA GLU A 178 -33.32 7.57 -23.00
C GLU A 178 -34.74 7.32 -22.48
N SER A 179 -34.89 6.47 -21.46
CA SER A 179 -36.20 6.19 -20.85
C SER A 179 -36.81 7.44 -20.19
N THR A 180 -36.02 8.24 -19.49
CA THR A 180 -36.48 9.49 -18.88
C THR A 180 -36.88 10.52 -19.92
N THR A 181 -36.12 10.63 -21.02
CA THR A 181 -36.42 11.53 -22.13
C THR A 181 -37.74 11.15 -22.77
N ARG A 182 -37.95 9.86 -23.06
CA ARG A 182 -39.21 9.35 -23.61
C ARG A 182 -40.41 9.64 -22.71
N VAL A 183 -40.30 9.38 -21.41
CA VAL A 183 -41.39 9.69 -20.45
C VAL A 183 -41.65 11.20 -20.40
N THR A 184 -40.61 12.01 -20.45
CA THR A 184 -40.75 13.47 -20.47
C THR A 184 -41.45 13.95 -21.74
N GLU A 185 -41.10 13.41 -22.90
CA GLU A 185 -41.75 13.72 -24.18
C GLU A 185 -43.23 13.32 -24.18
N GLU A 186 -43.56 12.13 -23.67
CA GLU A 186 -44.95 11.67 -23.52
C GLU A 186 -45.75 12.59 -22.57
N ASN A 187 -45.17 12.96 -21.42
CA ASN A 187 -45.79 13.89 -20.47
C ASN A 187 -45.96 15.30 -21.05
N MET A 188 -44.99 15.78 -21.83
CA MET A 188 -45.10 17.06 -22.54
C MET A 188 -46.23 17.03 -23.58
N LEU A 189 -46.40 15.92 -24.30
CA LEU A 189 -47.51 15.76 -25.23
C LEU A 189 -48.86 15.77 -24.51
N GLN A 190 -48.98 15.04 -23.39
CA GLN A 190 -50.18 15.05 -22.55
C GLN A 190 -50.47 16.44 -21.99
N ALA A 191 -49.46 17.16 -21.51
CA ALA A 191 -49.62 18.53 -21.03
C ALA A 191 -50.13 19.46 -22.14
N LYS A 192 -49.61 19.35 -23.37
CA LYS A 192 -50.12 20.09 -24.52
C LYS A 192 -51.59 19.78 -24.80
N GLN A 193 -51.98 18.49 -24.78
CA GLN A 193 -53.38 18.09 -24.96
C GLN A 193 -54.29 18.65 -23.85
N HIS A 194 -53.85 18.61 -22.59
CA HIS A 194 -54.60 19.17 -21.46
C HIS A 194 -54.76 20.70 -21.57
N VAL A 195 -53.72 21.41 -22.00
CA VAL A 195 -53.79 22.86 -22.26
C VAL A 195 -54.78 23.14 -23.38
N GLU A 196 -54.77 22.39 -24.48
CA GLU A 196 -55.72 22.55 -25.59
C GLU A 196 -57.18 22.36 -25.14
N ILE A 197 -57.43 21.32 -24.34
CA ILE A 197 -58.76 21.08 -23.74
C ILE A 197 -59.16 22.25 -22.84
N LEU A 198 -58.25 22.75 -22.00
CA LEU A 198 -58.52 23.91 -21.15
C LEU A 198 -58.86 25.16 -21.96
N GLU A 199 -58.11 25.45 -23.03
CA GLU A 199 -58.40 26.57 -23.93
C GLU A 199 -59.77 26.43 -24.60
N ARG A 200 -60.18 25.22 -24.97
CA ARG A 200 -61.52 24.96 -25.50
C ARG A 200 -62.63 25.11 -24.46
N CYS A 201 -62.38 24.75 -23.20
CA CYS A 201 -63.36 24.86 -22.12
C CYS A 201 -63.51 26.30 -21.58
N LYS A 202 -62.45 27.11 -21.59
CA LYS A 202 -62.46 28.51 -21.12
C LYS A 202 -63.63 29.35 -21.66
N PRO A 203 -63.92 29.41 -22.97
CA PRO A 203 -65.04 30.21 -23.49
C PRO A 203 -66.41 29.67 -23.06
N LEU A 204 -66.56 28.35 -22.91
CA LEU A 204 -67.81 27.73 -22.42
C LEU A 204 -68.08 28.12 -20.96
N ILE A 205 -67.05 28.04 -20.12
CA ILE A 205 -67.12 28.43 -18.72
C ILE A 205 -67.43 29.93 -18.61
N GLN A 206 -66.81 30.78 -19.44
CA GLN A 206 -67.14 32.20 -19.49
C GLN A 206 -68.60 32.45 -19.89
N GLY A 207 -69.13 31.71 -20.86
CA GLY A 207 -70.54 31.81 -21.26
C GLY A 207 -71.49 31.45 -20.12
N ILE A 208 -71.19 30.39 -19.39
CA ILE A 208 -71.94 29.96 -18.21
C ILE A 208 -71.83 31.02 -17.11
N LEU A 209 -70.62 31.51 -16.80
CA LEU A 209 -70.38 32.49 -15.76
C LEU A 209 -71.17 33.79 -16.02
N LYS A 210 -71.14 34.31 -17.26
CA LYS A 210 -71.94 35.48 -17.66
C LYS A 210 -73.43 35.26 -17.47
N THR A 211 -73.92 34.06 -17.80
CA THR A 211 -75.34 33.69 -17.62
C THR A 211 -75.67 33.63 -16.13
N VAL A 212 -74.82 32.97 -15.34
CA VAL A 212 -74.99 32.85 -13.89
C VAL A 212 -74.97 34.22 -13.22
N GLU A 213 -74.01 35.08 -13.53
CA GLU A 213 -73.94 36.45 -12.99
C GLU A 213 -75.17 37.28 -13.33
N LYS A 214 -75.68 37.20 -14.56
CA LYS A 214 -76.86 37.95 -15.00
C LYS A 214 -78.08 37.58 -14.15
N GLU A 215 -78.29 36.30 -13.91
CA GLU A 215 -79.41 35.80 -13.11
C GLU A 215 -79.18 35.97 -11.60
N ASN A 216 -77.92 35.95 -11.13
CA ASN A 216 -77.57 36.11 -9.71
C ASN A 216 -77.71 37.56 -9.20
N LYS A 217 -77.74 38.56 -10.10
CA LYS A 217 -77.98 39.97 -9.74
C LYS A 217 -79.29 40.20 -8.98
N GLY A 218 -80.26 39.29 -9.09
CA GLY A 218 -81.52 39.33 -8.34
C GLY A 218 -81.48 38.68 -6.96
N PHE A 219 -80.41 37.96 -6.61
CA PHE A 219 -80.36 37.05 -5.45
C PHE A 219 -79.36 37.47 -4.34
N GLY A 220 -78.68 38.61 -4.49
CA GLY A 220 -77.79 39.17 -3.45
C GLY A 220 -76.50 38.39 -3.18
N GLY A 221 -76.08 37.53 -4.12
CA GLY A 221 -74.85 36.74 -4.01
C GLY A 221 -73.56 37.55 -4.18
N GLN A 222 -72.44 36.98 -3.73
CA GLN A 222 -71.11 37.61 -3.89
C GLN A 222 -70.74 37.81 -5.37
N PRO A 223 -70.02 38.90 -5.71
CA PRO A 223 -69.58 39.15 -7.08
C PRO A 223 -68.66 38.01 -7.57
N ALA A 224 -68.71 37.74 -8.87
CA ALA A 224 -67.87 36.71 -9.45
C ALA A 224 -66.38 37.09 -9.32
N PRO A 225 -65.49 36.08 -9.17
CA PRO A 225 -64.04 36.31 -9.16
C PRO A 225 -63.55 37.01 -10.44
N GLU A 226 -62.53 37.86 -10.31
CA GLU A 226 -61.95 38.57 -11.45
C GLU A 226 -61.52 37.62 -12.58
N PHE A 227 -61.72 38.06 -13.81
CA PHE A 227 -61.38 37.30 -15.00
C PHE A 227 -59.87 37.42 -15.31
N THR A 228 -59.06 36.70 -14.54
CA THR A 228 -57.64 36.46 -14.84
C THR A 228 -57.51 35.04 -15.36
N GLY A 229 -57.01 34.86 -16.59
CA GLY A 229 -56.97 33.60 -17.36
C GLY A 229 -56.39 32.33 -16.67
N GLU A 230 -55.90 32.47 -15.45
CA GLU A 230 -55.25 31.45 -14.62
C GLU A 230 -56.23 30.80 -13.61
N ASN A 231 -57.40 31.39 -13.37
CA ASN A 231 -58.25 31.02 -12.23
C ASN A 231 -59.50 30.19 -12.60
N VAL A 232 -59.35 29.27 -13.57
CA VAL A 232 -60.46 28.40 -14.06
C VAL A 232 -61.12 27.62 -12.91
N LEU A 233 -60.34 27.15 -11.95
CA LEU A 233 -60.84 26.44 -10.78
C LEU A 233 -61.72 27.33 -9.89
N ALA A 234 -61.34 28.59 -9.65
CA ALA A 234 -62.15 29.51 -8.88
C ALA A 234 -63.47 29.84 -9.59
N TRP A 235 -63.46 29.98 -10.93
CA TRP A 235 -64.68 30.19 -11.71
C TRP A 235 -65.62 28.99 -11.63
N LEU A 236 -65.10 27.77 -11.80
CA LEU A 236 -65.90 26.54 -11.68
C LEU A 236 -66.47 26.39 -10.26
N THR A 237 -65.68 26.69 -9.23
CA THR A 237 -66.11 26.67 -7.83
C THR A 237 -67.21 27.71 -7.55
N TYR A 238 -67.11 28.90 -8.15
CA TYR A 238 -68.14 29.93 -8.03
C TYR A 238 -69.46 29.51 -8.70
N VAL A 239 -69.38 28.97 -9.93
CA VAL A 239 -70.54 28.43 -10.64
C VAL A 239 -71.19 27.30 -9.85
N GLU A 240 -70.40 26.38 -9.28
CA GLU A 240 -70.92 25.31 -8.44
C GLU A 240 -71.64 25.85 -7.18
N LYS A 241 -71.03 26.80 -6.46
CA LYS A 241 -71.63 27.39 -5.25
C LYS A 241 -72.94 28.12 -5.55
N THR A 242 -72.97 28.94 -6.61
CA THR A 242 -74.15 29.71 -7.00
C THR A 242 -75.29 28.81 -7.46
N LEU A 243 -75.02 27.82 -8.32
CA LEU A 243 -76.02 26.84 -8.70
C LEU A 243 -76.54 26.06 -7.50
N THR A 244 -75.67 25.68 -6.56
CA THR A 244 -76.08 25.00 -5.31
C THR A 244 -77.01 25.86 -4.47
N GLN A 245 -76.83 27.18 -4.43
CA GLN A 245 -77.75 28.10 -3.73
C GLN A 245 -79.12 28.17 -4.42
N TRP A 246 -79.16 28.16 -5.75
CA TRP A 246 -80.43 28.18 -6.50
C TRP A 246 -81.21 26.86 -6.40
N LYS A 247 -80.54 25.76 -6.03
CA LYS A 247 -81.16 24.46 -5.83
C LYS A 247 -82.37 24.49 -4.89
N ASP A 248 -82.33 25.30 -3.84
CA ASP A 248 -83.41 25.41 -2.86
C ASP A 248 -84.65 26.15 -3.41
N PHE A 249 -84.53 26.81 -4.57
CA PHE A 249 -85.58 27.58 -5.24
C PHE A 249 -86.14 26.88 -6.49
N LEU A 250 -85.61 25.72 -6.86
CA LEU A 250 -86.09 24.93 -8.00
C LEU A 250 -87.26 24.01 -7.56
N PRO A 251 -88.38 23.98 -8.32
CA PRO A 251 -89.48 23.07 -8.04
C PRO A 251 -89.04 21.59 -8.16
N GLU A 252 -89.54 20.73 -7.27
CA GLU A 252 -89.25 19.29 -7.30
C GLU A 252 -89.69 18.66 -8.63
N THR A 253 -88.74 18.42 -9.52
CA THR A 253 -88.95 17.67 -10.76
C THR A 253 -88.87 16.16 -10.47
N LYS A 254 -89.44 15.33 -11.35
CA LYS A 254 -89.51 13.87 -11.13
C LYS A 254 -88.12 13.22 -10.88
N ASP A 255 -87.04 13.84 -11.34
CA ASP A 255 -85.66 13.39 -11.16
C ASP A 255 -85.05 13.73 -9.78
N THR A 256 -85.59 14.70 -9.03
CA THR A 256 -85.07 15.08 -7.70
C THR A 256 -85.64 14.24 -6.56
N ARG A 257 -86.72 13.47 -6.84
CA ARG A 257 -87.46 12.69 -5.84
C ARG A 257 -86.63 11.58 -5.16
N HIS A 258 -85.54 11.13 -5.79
CA HIS A 258 -84.66 10.07 -5.29
C HIS A 258 -83.39 10.57 -4.56
N TYR A 259 -83.20 11.89 -4.42
CA TYR A 259 -82.06 12.48 -3.70
C TYR A 259 -82.39 12.76 -2.22
N LYS A 260 -82.75 11.72 -1.46
CA LYS A 260 -82.92 11.80 0.00
C LYS A 260 -81.67 11.29 0.71
N GLY A 261 -80.65 12.14 0.79
CA GLY A 261 -79.44 11.91 1.58
C GLY A 261 -78.77 13.23 1.96
N PRO A 262 -77.96 13.28 3.03
CA PRO A 262 -77.43 14.53 3.61
C PRO A 262 -76.37 15.23 2.75
N SER A 263 -75.94 14.64 1.63
CA SER A 263 -75.05 15.28 0.65
C SER A 263 -75.84 15.69 -0.59
N LYS A 264 -76.39 16.90 -0.56
CA LYS A 264 -77.27 17.46 -1.61
C LYS A 264 -76.48 18.13 -2.74
N ASN A 265 -75.56 17.43 -3.39
CA ASN A 265 -74.89 17.93 -4.59
C ASN A 265 -75.70 17.61 -5.87
N TYR A 266 -75.55 18.37 -6.96
CA TYR A 266 -76.13 18.00 -8.26
C TYR A 266 -75.43 16.71 -8.77
N LYS A 267 -76.10 15.95 -9.64
CA LYS A 267 -75.57 14.67 -10.19
C LYS A 267 -74.17 14.78 -10.82
N TYR A 268 -73.80 15.98 -11.27
CA TYR A 268 -72.55 16.25 -11.98
C TYR A 268 -71.65 17.30 -11.30
N THR A 269 -71.93 17.67 -10.05
CA THR A 269 -71.04 18.56 -9.28
C THR A 269 -69.93 17.77 -8.61
N VAL A 270 -68.69 18.17 -8.88
CA VAL A 270 -67.48 17.62 -8.29
C VAL A 270 -67.41 18.05 -6.82
N GLY A 271 -67.79 17.16 -5.90
CA GLY A 271 -67.73 17.46 -4.47
C GLY A 271 -66.34 17.86 -3.98
N GLN A 272 -66.24 18.32 -2.72
CA GLN A 272 -65.01 18.72 -2.02
C GLN A 272 -63.84 17.72 -2.12
N GLN A 273 -64.11 16.48 -2.51
CA GLN A 273 -63.14 15.43 -2.81
C GLN A 273 -62.15 15.82 -3.91
N VAL A 274 -62.54 16.66 -4.89
CA VAL A 274 -61.62 17.11 -5.95
C VAL A 274 -60.61 18.15 -5.45
N LEU A 275 -60.99 19.02 -4.50
CA LEU A 275 -60.06 19.93 -3.83
C LEU A 275 -59.08 19.19 -2.90
N GLN A 276 -59.43 17.97 -2.48
CA GLN A 276 -58.59 17.09 -1.65
C GLN A 276 -57.75 16.11 -2.47
N LEU A 277 -57.89 16.09 -3.80
CA LEU A 277 -57.00 15.32 -4.65
C LEU A 277 -55.60 15.90 -4.53
N GLN A 278 -54.70 15.11 -3.93
CA GLN A 278 -53.28 15.42 -3.93
C GLN A 278 -52.84 15.66 -5.38
N PRO A 279 -52.06 16.72 -5.68
CA PRO A 279 -51.47 16.86 -7.01
C PRO A 279 -50.79 15.53 -7.32
N LYS A 280 -51.17 14.92 -8.45
CA LYS A 280 -50.63 13.63 -8.89
C LYS A 280 -49.13 13.79 -8.84
N LYS A 281 -48.46 13.17 -7.85
CA LYS A 281 -47.01 13.25 -7.70
C LYS A 281 -46.47 12.76 -9.03
N HIS A 282 -46.00 13.69 -9.86
CA HIS A 282 -45.19 13.35 -11.00
C HIS A 282 -44.09 12.48 -10.40
N GLN A 283 -44.00 11.27 -10.94
CA GLN A 283 -43.10 10.21 -10.53
C GLN A 283 -41.83 10.84 -10.01
N THR A 284 -41.60 10.62 -8.70
CA THR A 284 -40.46 11.09 -7.92
C THR A 284 -39.29 11.42 -8.84
N VAL A 285 -38.86 12.69 -8.85
CA VAL A 285 -37.50 13.05 -9.28
C VAL A 285 -36.59 11.95 -8.71
N PRO A 286 -35.91 11.15 -9.57
CA PRO A 286 -35.07 10.09 -9.05
C PRO A 286 -34.09 10.76 -8.10
N ALA A 287 -34.06 10.27 -6.85
CA ALA A 287 -33.14 10.74 -5.84
C ALA A 287 -31.76 10.88 -6.46
N SER A 288 -31.01 11.94 -6.13
CA SER A 288 -29.65 12.16 -6.63
C SER A 288 -28.87 10.84 -6.65
N LEU A 289 -28.62 10.33 -7.87
CA LEU A 289 -28.17 8.96 -8.13
C LEU A 289 -26.67 8.75 -7.91
N VAL A 290 -25.97 9.77 -7.41
CA VAL A 290 -24.60 9.61 -6.94
C VAL A 290 -24.64 9.51 -5.41
N LYS A 291 -24.66 8.29 -4.89
CA LYS A 291 -24.17 8.06 -3.52
C LYS A 291 -22.72 8.53 -3.50
N ALA A 292 -22.35 9.30 -2.48
CA ALA A 292 -21.02 9.90 -2.32
C ALA A 292 -19.83 8.90 -2.20
N GLY A 293 -20.03 7.61 -2.56
CA GLY A 293 -19.01 6.57 -2.62
C GLY A 293 -18.93 5.78 -3.93
N GLU A 294 -19.75 6.07 -4.95
CA GLU A 294 -19.76 5.33 -6.24
C GLU A 294 -18.99 6.03 -7.37
N LEU A 295 -18.45 7.23 -7.10
CA LEU A 295 -17.45 7.80 -7.99
C LEU A 295 -16.13 7.04 -7.79
N PRO A 296 -15.44 6.62 -8.86
CA PRO A 296 -14.08 6.11 -8.76
C PRO A 296 -13.21 7.26 -8.25
N SER A 297 -13.07 7.31 -6.93
CA SER A 297 -12.25 8.28 -6.25
C SER A 297 -10.82 8.05 -6.73
N ALA A 298 -10.22 9.09 -7.30
CA ALA A 298 -8.80 9.18 -7.62
C ALA A 298 -7.89 9.07 -6.36
N ALA A 299 -8.44 8.62 -5.23
CA ALA A 299 -7.77 8.43 -3.95
C ALA A 299 -7.04 7.07 -3.83
N ASN A 300 -7.25 6.11 -4.74
CA ASN A 300 -6.55 4.83 -4.68
C ASN A 300 -5.12 4.85 -5.26
N ALA A 301 -4.63 6.01 -5.71
CA ALA A 301 -3.24 6.15 -6.18
C ALA A 301 -2.23 6.45 -5.06
N PHE A 302 -2.63 6.46 -3.77
CA PHE A 302 -1.71 6.86 -2.68
C PHE A 302 -1.73 5.99 -1.42
N LEU A 303 -2.34 4.80 -1.44
CA LEU A 303 -2.38 3.94 -0.25
C LEU A 303 -2.08 2.46 -0.57
N GLU A 304 -0.93 2.18 -1.17
CA GLU A 304 -0.38 0.81 -1.19
C GLU A 304 1.16 0.82 -1.08
N GLN A 305 1.64 1.48 -0.03
CA GLN A 305 2.91 1.11 0.60
C GLN A 305 2.63 0.83 2.08
N GLY A 306 2.75 -0.43 2.47
CA GLY A 306 3.01 -0.81 3.85
C GLY A 306 1.94 -1.68 4.52
N ALA A 307 1.96 -2.98 4.24
CA ALA A 307 1.50 -3.98 5.21
C ALA A 307 2.27 -5.30 5.04
N GLN A 308 3.51 -5.34 5.52
CA GLN A 308 4.09 -6.57 6.08
C GLN A 308 4.24 -6.38 7.58
N GLN A 309 3.53 -7.22 8.33
CA GLN A 309 3.65 -7.35 9.78
C GLN A 309 5.05 -7.79 10.20
N LYS A 310 5.62 -7.11 11.19
CA LYS A 310 6.44 -7.72 12.25
C LYS A 310 6.50 -6.83 13.49
N GLY A 311 5.97 -7.35 14.60
CA GLY A 311 6.53 -7.34 15.96
C GLY A 311 6.95 -6.04 16.65
N ALA A 312 6.17 -5.68 17.68
CA ALA A 312 6.58 -5.19 19.01
C ALA A 312 7.46 -3.93 19.15
N LEU A 313 6.87 -2.86 19.70
CA LEU A 313 7.12 -2.37 21.07
C LEU A 313 6.46 -0.99 21.32
N ALA A 314 5.92 -0.90 22.53
CA ALA A 314 5.42 0.22 23.32
C ALA A 314 5.92 1.66 23.03
N ASN A 315 5.05 2.60 23.41
CA ASN A 315 5.22 4.04 23.61
C ASN A 315 5.34 4.91 22.36
N ARG A 316 4.23 5.53 21.97
CA ARG A 316 4.27 6.89 21.44
C ARG A 316 2.98 7.64 21.82
N GLU A 317 3.21 8.76 22.48
CA GLU A 317 2.23 9.62 23.13
C GLU A 317 1.20 10.17 22.14
N GLU A 318 -0.04 10.20 22.61
CA GLU A 318 -1.17 10.91 22.02
C GLU A 318 -0.90 12.41 22.10
N ASP A 319 -0.72 13.07 20.95
CA ASP A 319 -0.87 14.52 20.85
C ASP A 319 -2.17 14.81 20.11
N SER A 320 -3.20 14.93 20.95
CA SER A 320 -4.53 15.42 20.61
C SER A 320 -4.45 16.93 20.39
N SER A 321 -4.60 17.37 19.14
CA SER A 321 -4.98 18.76 18.84
C SER A 321 -6.26 18.75 17.99
N ASP A 322 -7.36 18.45 18.68
CA ASP A 322 -8.58 19.25 18.72
C ASP A 322 -8.69 20.38 17.67
N GLU A 323 -9.33 20.08 16.54
CA GLU A 323 -10.14 21.02 15.76
C GLU A 323 -11.29 20.20 15.14
N GLU A 324 -12.10 19.56 16.00
CA GLU A 324 -13.46 19.15 15.65
C GLU A 324 -14.41 20.31 15.93
N ASP A 325 -14.44 21.31 15.06
CA ASP A 325 -15.63 22.17 14.96
C ASP A 325 -15.83 22.62 13.50
N ASP A 326 -17.10 22.61 13.09
CA ASP A 326 -17.67 22.92 11.76
C ASP A 326 -17.72 21.79 10.70
N LEU A 327 -18.41 20.70 11.08
CA LEU A 327 -19.20 19.86 10.15
C LEU A 327 -20.61 20.44 9.88
N GLN A 328 -20.75 21.76 9.76
CA GLN A 328 -21.98 22.39 9.27
C GLN A 328 -21.89 22.62 7.76
N SER A 329 -22.49 21.68 7.02
CA SER A 329 -23.21 21.77 5.73
C SER A 329 -23.25 23.08 4.92
N HIS A 330 -22.14 23.79 4.72
CA HIS A 330 -22.02 24.84 3.70
C HIS A 330 -21.11 24.39 2.55
N PRO A 331 -21.53 24.51 1.27
CA PRO A 331 -20.67 24.25 0.13
C PRO A 331 -19.54 25.28 0.09
N TRP A 332 -18.31 24.78 0.15
CA TRP A 332 -17.10 25.60 0.18
C TRP A 332 -16.95 26.39 -1.13
N THR A 333 -16.60 27.67 -1.01
CA THR A 333 -16.26 28.49 -2.17
C THR A 333 -14.89 28.09 -2.72
N ARG A 334 -14.62 28.36 -4.02
CA ARG A 334 -13.32 28.05 -4.66
C ARG A 334 -12.13 28.73 -3.97
N GLN A 335 -12.36 29.83 -3.27
CA GLN A 335 -11.33 30.57 -2.57
C GLN A 335 -10.96 29.87 -1.24
N GLU A 336 -11.95 29.48 -0.45
CA GLU A 336 -11.76 28.74 0.80
C GLU A 336 -11.07 27.39 0.56
N LEU A 337 -11.41 26.71 -0.54
CA LEU A 337 -10.76 25.44 -0.89
C LEU A 337 -9.27 25.62 -1.22
N ARG A 338 -8.90 26.73 -1.88
CA ARG A 338 -7.50 27.08 -2.16
C ARG A 338 -6.76 27.40 -0.88
N ASP A 339 -7.36 28.19 0.01
CA ASP A 339 -6.73 28.62 1.26
C ASP A 339 -6.49 27.42 2.19
N LYS A 340 -7.45 26.49 2.28
CA LYS A 340 -7.30 25.25 3.06
C LYS A 340 -6.25 24.31 2.46
N ALA A 341 -6.15 24.21 1.13
CA ALA A 341 -5.11 23.44 0.47
C ALA A 341 -3.70 24.03 0.73
N VAL A 342 -3.56 25.36 0.68
CA VAL A 342 -2.30 26.06 0.98
C VAL A 342 -1.92 25.86 2.45
N ALA A 343 -2.88 25.96 3.37
CA ALA A 343 -2.66 25.73 4.80
C ALA A 343 -2.22 24.29 5.10
N ALA A 344 -2.83 23.29 4.45
CA ALA A 344 -2.46 21.89 4.61
C ALA A 344 -1.04 21.61 4.09
N VAL A 345 -0.65 22.19 2.96
CA VAL A 345 0.73 22.09 2.42
C VAL A 345 1.73 22.78 3.35
N ALA A 346 1.37 23.93 3.94
CA ALA A 346 2.21 24.63 4.92
C ALA A 346 2.41 23.80 6.20
N LYS A 347 1.36 23.16 6.74
CA LYS A 347 1.47 22.24 7.89
C LYS A 347 2.41 21.07 7.58
N ARG A 348 2.27 20.42 6.42
CA ARG A 348 3.18 19.33 6.00
C ARG A 348 4.64 19.80 5.85
N LYS A 349 4.85 21.01 5.32
CA LYS A 349 6.20 21.58 5.17
C LYS A 349 6.85 21.93 6.51
N LYS A 350 6.06 22.36 7.50
CA LYS A 350 6.52 22.57 8.88
C LYS A 350 6.94 21.25 9.52
N HIS A 351 6.10 20.22 9.41
CA HIS A 351 6.38 18.90 9.99
C HIS A 351 7.65 18.24 9.40
N ARG A 352 7.86 18.39 8.09
CA ARG A 352 9.05 17.89 7.40
C ARG A 352 10.35 18.63 7.77
N LYS A 353 10.25 19.84 8.34
CA LYS A 353 11.41 20.65 8.75
C LYS A 353 11.85 20.36 10.19
N THR A 354 10.97 19.80 11.00
CA THR A 354 11.26 19.35 12.38
C THR A 354 11.85 17.94 12.46
N GLU A 355 11.73 17.12 11.40
CA GLU A 355 12.21 15.72 11.40
C GLU A 355 13.61 15.50 10.79
N ALA A 356 14.39 16.54 10.48
CA ALA A 356 15.73 16.38 9.91
C ALA A 356 16.81 17.21 10.62
N PRO A 357 17.63 16.57 11.49
CA PRO A 357 19.02 16.96 11.66
C PRO A 357 19.95 15.85 11.13
N GLY A 358 20.77 16.21 10.15
CA GLY A 358 22.05 15.55 9.87
C GLY A 358 22.07 14.52 8.75
N GLN A 359 22.50 14.96 7.56
CA GLN A 359 23.49 14.20 6.80
C GLN A 359 24.27 15.10 5.84
N GLN A 360 25.57 14.88 5.85
CA GLN A 360 26.65 15.72 5.34
C GLN A 360 26.70 15.75 3.80
N ALA A 361 27.12 16.90 3.27
CA ALA A 361 27.46 17.11 1.87
C ALA A 361 28.78 16.40 1.50
N PRO A 362 28.90 15.79 0.31
CA PRO A 362 30.19 15.49 -0.27
C PRO A 362 30.69 16.70 -1.09
N GLN A 363 31.91 17.12 -0.81
CA GLN A 363 32.66 18.12 -1.55
C GLN A 363 33.03 17.59 -2.94
N GLY A 364 32.69 18.32 -4.00
CA GLY A 364 33.18 18.08 -5.36
C GLY A 364 34.53 18.76 -5.64
N PRO A 365 35.38 18.22 -6.53
CA PRO A 365 36.69 18.77 -6.83
C PRO A 365 36.60 19.99 -7.76
N GLY A 366 37.55 20.92 -7.58
CA GLY A 366 37.54 22.27 -8.15
C GLY A 366 37.80 22.38 -9.67
N PRO A 367 37.61 23.58 -10.24
CA PRO A 367 37.65 23.81 -11.67
C PRO A 367 39.09 24.00 -12.19
N GLN A 368 39.46 23.21 -13.20
CA GLN A 368 40.59 23.49 -14.09
C GLN A 368 40.25 24.66 -15.02
N GLN A 369 41.11 25.69 -15.00
CA GLN A 369 41.13 26.76 -15.99
C GLN A 369 41.82 26.25 -17.25
N GLY A 370 41.13 26.30 -18.39
CA GLY A 370 41.74 26.18 -19.72
C GLY A 370 42.22 27.54 -20.24
N PRO A 371 43.31 27.61 -21.02
CA PRO A 371 43.80 28.86 -21.58
C PRO A 371 42.97 29.26 -22.81
N ARG A 372 42.71 30.56 -22.95
CA ARG A 372 42.24 31.18 -24.18
C ARG A 372 43.29 32.19 -24.65
N ALA A 373 43.60 32.07 -25.94
CA ALA A 373 44.36 32.98 -26.83
C ALA A 373 45.85 33.18 -26.53
#